data_AF-A0A843G8V4-F1
#
_entry.id   AF-A0A843G8V4-F1
#
_cell.length_a   1.000
_cell.length_b   1.000
_cell.length_c   1.000
_cell.angle_alpha   90.00
_cell.angle_beta   90.00
_cell.angle_gamma   90.00
#
_symmetry.space_group_name_H-M   'P 1'
#
loop_
_entity.id
_entity.type
_entity.pdbx_description
1 polymer ?
#
loop_
_entity_poly.entity_id
_entity_poly.type
_entity_poly.pdbx_seq_one_letter_code
_entity_poly.pdbx_strand_id
1 'polypeptide(L)' 'GEGASGIFSEFLQSIEHSMKKDALLVMASPHTLDIDALLNDVGFILLERYEIKMHRSLTRIISVIAKIH' A
#
# COMPACT_ATOMS: atom_id res chain seq x y z
N GLY A 1 6.39 7.55 -18.10
CA GLY A 1 4.94 7.37 -18.01
C GLY A 1 4.68 6.76 -16.66
N GLU A 2 3.98 7.46 -15.78
CA GLU A 2 3.88 7.07 -14.38
C GLU A 2 3.18 5.70 -14.29
N GLY A 3 3.97 4.66 -14.02
CA GLY A 3 3.46 3.31 -13.85
C GLY A 3 2.66 3.20 -12.55
N ALA A 4 2.16 2.00 -12.25
CA ALA A 4 1.40 1.74 -11.02
C ALA A 4 2.11 2.24 -9.75
N SER A 5 3.45 2.23 -9.71
CA SER A 5 4.22 2.77 -8.58
C SER A 5 3.99 4.26 -8.32
N GLY A 6 3.88 5.08 -9.37
CA GLY A 6 3.65 6.52 -9.22
C GLY A 6 2.27 6.80 -8.62
N ILE A 7 1.24 6.13 -9.17
CA ILE A 7 -0.15 6.24 -8.70
C ILE A 7 -0.26 5.84 -7.22
N PHE A 8 0.39 4.75 -6.80
CA PHE A 8 0.34 4.32 -5.41
C PHE A 8 1.11 5.27 -4.49
N SER A 9 2.24 5.82 -4.94
CA SER A 9 2.99 6.83 -4.18
C SER A 9 2.16 8.09 -3.94
N GLU A 10 1.57 8.66 -4.99
CA GLU A 10 0.73 9.86 -4.88
C GLU A 10 -0.51 9.62 -4.02
N PHE A 11 -1.14 8.45 -4.17
CA PHE A 11 -2.26 8.04 -3.34
C PHE A 11 -1.86 7.97 -1.86
N LEU A 12 -0.76 7.29 -1.54
CA LEU A 12 -0.30 7.15 -0.16
C LEU A 12 0.05 8.51 0.47
N GLN A 13 0.70 9.40 -0.27
CA GLN A 13 0.97 10.76 0.19
C GLN A 13 -0.32 11.55 0.44
N SER A 14 -1.28 11.48 -0.48
CA SER A 14 -2.54 12.22 -0.35
C SER A 14 -3.42 11.70 0.78
N ILE A 15 -3.53 10.38 0.92
CA ILE A 15 -4.39 9.75 1.93
C ILE A 15 -3.82 9.89 3.34
N GLU A 16 -2.48 9.90 3.48
CA GLU A 16 -1.80 10.15 4.76
C GLU A 16 -2.32 11.44 5.39
N HIS A 17 -2.34 12.56 4.65
CA HIS A 17 -2.80 13.86 5.16
C HIS A 17 -4.28 13.89 5.56
N SER A 18 -5.09 12.97 5.02
CA SER A 18 -6.54 12.92 5.25
C SER A 18 -6.94 11.96 6.37
N MET A 19 -6.05 11.01 6.73
CA MET A 19 -6.34 9.99 7.74
C MET A 19 -6.05 10.48 9.15
N LYS A 20 -6.88 10.02 10.10
CA LYS A 20 -6.63 10.21 11.54
C LYS A 20 -5.42 9.37 11.98
N LYS A 21 -4.77 9.80 13.06
CA LYS A 21 -3.79 8.96 13.76
C LYS A 21 -4.40 7.61 14.13
N ASP A 22 -3.60 6.55 14.04
CA ASP A 22 -3.95 5.15 14.30
C ASP A 22 -5.01 4.57 13.36
N ALA A 23 -5.38 5.29 12.29
CA ALA A 23 -6.30 4.78 11.30
C ALA A 23 -5.64 3.68 10.45
N LEU A 24 -6.45 2.66 10.14
CA LEU A 24 -6.04 1.52 9.32
C LEU A 24 -6.47 1.73 7.87
N LEU A 25 -5.58 1.36 6.95
CA LEU A 25 -5.85 1.29 5.52
C LEU A 25 -5.56 -0.12 5.02
N VAL A 26 -6.51 -0.70 4.27
CA VAL A 26 -6.35 -2.00 3.61
C VAL A 26 -6.27 -1.80 2.12
N MET A 27 -5.25 -2.36 1.49
CA MET A 27 -4.99 -2.19 0.06
C MET A 27 -4.70 -3.51 -0.61
N ALA A 28 -5.16 -3.66 -1.86
CA ALA A 28 -4.77 -4.75 -2.74
C ALA A 28 -3.89 -4.20 -3.86
N SER A 29 -2.66 -4.71 -3.97
CA SER A 29 -1.71 -4.32 -5.02
C SER A 29 -1.29 -5.53 -5.86
N PRO A 30 -0.79 -5.32 -7.09
CA PRO A 30 -0.10 -6.37 -7.82
C PRO A 30 1.13 -6.85 -7.05
N HIS A 31 1.44 -8.15 -7.10
CA HIS A 31 2.65 -8.72 -6.50
C HIS A 31 3.99 -8.14 -7.01
N THR A 32 3.97 -7.43 -8.14
CA THR A 32 5.14 -6.74 -8.70
C THR A 32 5.38 -5.36 -8.09
N LEU A 33 4.45 -4.85 -7.26
CA LEU A 33 4.60 -3.56 -6.58
C LEU A 33 5.34 -3.78 -5.25
N ASP A 34 6.46 -3.09 -5.07
CA ASP A 34 7.15 -3.03 -3.79
C ASP A 34 6.49 -2.00 -2.88
N ILE A 35 5.52 -2.46 -2.08
CA ILE A 35 4.80 -1.59 -1.14
C ILE A 35 5.70 -1.18 0.04
N ASP A 36 6.69 -1.99 0.42
CA ASP A 36 7.58 -1.67 1.54
C ASP A 36 8.42 -0.43 1.21
N ALA A 37 8.96 -0.37 -0.01
CA ALA A 37 9.66 0.80 -0.51
C ALA A 37 8.78 2.06 -0.46
N LEU A 38 7.51 1.95 -0.87
CA LEU A 38 6.58 3.08 -0.87
C LEU A 38 6.23 3.55 0.54
N LEU A 39 6.10 2.65 1.51
CA LEU A 39 5.75 2.99 2.88
C LEU A 39 6.88 3.70 3.63
N ASN A 40 8.15 3.45 3.28
CA ASN A 40 9.30 4.10 3.91
C ASN A 40 9.29 5.64 3.75
N ASP A 41 8.64 6.15 2.70
CA ASP A 41 8.59 7.57 2.37
C ASP A 41 7.35 8.28 2.96
N VAL A 42 6.49 7.57 3.71
CA VAL A 42 5.22 8.09 4.24
C VAL A 42 4.99 7.63 5.68
N GLY A 43 4.17 8.35 6.44
CA GLY A 43 3.93 8.12 7.88
C GLY A 43 3.16 6.84 8.26
N PHE A 44 3.24 5.79 7.45
CA PHE A 44 2.56 4.51 7.62
C PHE A 44 3.51 3.39 8.04
N ILE A 45 2.97 2.39 8.74
CA ILE A 45 3.64 1.09 8.92
C ILE A 45 2.80 -0.04 8.36
N LEU A 46 3.49 -1.06 7.84
CA LEU A 46 2.86 -2.32 7.50
C LEU A 46 2.61 -3.15 8.77
N LEU A 47 1.36 -3.53 9.00
CA LEU A 47 0.97 -4.41 10.08
C LEU A 47 0.88 -5.86 9.63
N GLU A 48 0.21 -6.09 8.49
CA GLU A 48 -0.08 -7.43 8.00
C GLU A 48 0.02 -7.47 6.47
N ARG A 49 0.41 -8.64 5.96
CA ARG A 49 0.50 -8.91 4.52
C ARG A 49 -0.07 -10.30 4.22
N TYR A 50 -0.92 -10.35 3.21
CA TYR A 50 -1.49 -11.58 2.68
C TYR A 50 -1.26 -11.65 1.18
N GLU A 51 -1.10 -12.85 0.65
CA GLU A 51 -1.01 -13.09 -0.78
C GLU A 51 -2.22 -13.89 -1.25
N ILE A 52 -2.85 -13.43 -2.33
CA ILE A 52 -3.97 -14.11 -2.96
C ILE A 52 -3.65 -14.34 -4.43
N LYS A 53 -3.57 -15.62 -4.80
CA LYS A 53 -3.47 -16.04 -6.20
C LYS A 53 -4.87 -16.04 -6.82
N MET A 54 -5.13 -15.07 -7.69
CA MET A 54 -6.42 -14.89 -8.34
C MET A 54 -6.54 -15.80 -9.58
N HIS A 55 -5.51 -15.81 -10.44
CA HIS A 55 -5.40 -16.70 -11.60
C HIS A 55 -3.93 -16.93 -11.97
N ARG A 56 -3.66 -17.69 -13.05
CA ARG A 56 -2.30 -18.12 -13.45
C ARG A 56 -1.25 -17.00 -13.49
N SER A 57 -1.62 -15.78 -13.87
CA SER A 57 -0.71 -14.62 -14.01
C SER A 57 -1.09 -13.43 -13.11
N LEU A 58 -2.03 -13.62 -12.18
CA LEU A 58 -2.52 -12.54 -11.33
C LEU A 58 -2.48 -12.96 -9.88
N THR A 59 -1.47 -12.43 -9.21
CA THR A 59 -1.35 -12.47 -7.77
C THR A 59 -1.52 -11.07 -7.22
N ARG A 60 -2.28 -10.97 -6.14
CA ARG A 60 -2.50 -9.74 -5.38
C ARG A 60 -1.89 -9.87 -3.99
N ILE A 61 -1.29 -8.78 -3.53
CA ILE A 61 -0.82 -8.63 -2.17
C ILE A 61 -1.83 -7.75 -1.45
N ILE A 62 -2.43 -8.27 -0.38
CA ILE A 62 -3.29 -7.51 0.52
C ILE A 62 -2.44 -7.01 1.67
N SER A 63 -2.37 -5.71 1.86
CA SER A 63 -1.60 -5.08 2.93
C SER A 63 -2.54 -4.35 3.89
N VAL A 64 -2.34 -4.55 5.18
CA VAL A 64 -2.94 -3.75 6.25
C VAL A 64 -1.86 -2.80 6.75
N ILE A 65 -2.09 -1.50 6.60
CA ILE A 65 -1.17 -0.46 7.03
C ILE A 65 -1.83 0.45 8.07
N ALA A 66 -1.05 1.02 8.97
CA ALA A 66 -1.53 1.94 10.00
C ALA A 66 -0.80 3.27 9.95
N LYS A 67 -1.54 4.37 10.11
CA LYS A 67 -0.98 5.71 10.24
C LYS A 67 -0.45 5.90 11.66
N ILE A 68 0.86 6.16 11.81
CA ILE A 68 1.46 6.36 13.15
C ILE A 68 1.35 7.81 13.62
N HIS A 69 1.44 8.78 12.70
CA HIS A 69 1.65 10.18 13.04
C HIS A 69 0.44 11.04 12.71
#